data_AF-A0A3D5DAB2-F1
#
_entry.id   AF-A0A3D5DAB2-F1
#
_cell.length_a   1.000
_cell.length_b   1.000
_cell.length_c   1.000
_cell.angle_alpha   90.00
_cell.angle_beta   90.00
_cell.angle_gamma   90.00
#
_symmetry.space_group_name_H-M   'P 1'
#
loop_
_entity.id
_entity.type
_entity.pdbx_description
1 polymer ?
#
loop_
_entity_poly.entity_id
_entity_poly.type
_entity_poly.pdbx_seq_one_letter_code
_entity_poly.pdbx_strand_id
1 'polypeptide(L)'
;MIDLGLPNYYLIDTQPEARLSPGMVTEACKQIKRNRLQYAREITAEQTISVLARLAENWQDDLFPFRKLALRAEQATTGFSPQSLAKGLDVFFGRITEDSLHNLIAQDLGDSRRLDEPLGTPEERAENRTAMACGPNLIGHITAGNLPCPALMSLIQGVLVGAAQFVKCAE
;
A
#
# COMPACT_ATOMS: atom_id res chain seq x y z
N MET A 1 18.69 14.40 -8.34
CA MET A 1 17.89 13.32 -7.74
C MET A 1 18.45 13.10 -6.35
N ILE A 2 17.64 13.12 -5.28
CA ILE A 2 18.14 12.77 -3.95
C ILE A 2 18.41 11.27 -3.98
N ASP A 3 19.66 10.85 -3.78
CA ASP A 3 19.97 9.44 -3.56
C ASP A 3 19.49 9.05 -2.17
N LEU A 4 18.45 8.21 -2.12
CA LEU A 4 17.79 7.77 -0.90
C LEU A 4 18.37 6.45 -0.38
N GLY A 5 19.38 5.87 -1.05
CA GLY A 5 20.02 4.62 -0.62
C GLY A 5 19.06 3.45 -0.44
N LEU A 6 17.97 3.42 -1.21
CA LEU A 6 16.91 2.42 -1.04
C LEU A 6 17.42 1.05 -1.47
N PRO A 7 17.08 -0.02 -0.73
CA PRO A 7 17.45 -1.36 -1.16
C PRO A 7 16.78 -1.65 -2.50
N ASN A 8 17.52 -2.30 -3.40
CA ASN A 8 17.09 -2.56 -4.77
C ASN A 8 16.06 -3.71 -4.80
N TYR A 9 14.90 -3.49 -4.18
CA TYR A 9 13.79 -4.44 -4.12
C TYR A 9 13.01 -4.46 -5.43
N TYR A 10 13.68 -4.69 -6.57
CA TYR A 10 13.04 -4.84 -7.89
C TYR A 10 11.85 -3.88 -8.11
N LEU A 11 12.06 -2.60 -7.84
CA LEU A 11 11.27 -1.59 -8.56
C LEU A 11 11.78 -1.69 -9.98
N ILE A 12 10.90 -2.05 -10.92
CA ILE A 12 11.21 -1.79 -12.32
C ILE A 12 11.12 -0.28 -12.47
N ASP A 13 12.20 0.40 -12.07
CA ASP A 13 12.47 1.78 -12.42
C ASP A 13 12.99 1.73 -13.86
N THR A 14 12.04 1.55 -14.78
CA THR A 14 12.33 1.63 -16.20
C THR A 14 12.81 3.05 -16.48
N GLN A 15 13.96 3.17 -17.14
CA GLN A 15 14.42 4.45 -17.67
C GLN A 15 13.29 5.12 -18.48
N PRO A 16 13.19 6.46 -18.51
CA PRO A 16 12.14 7.16 -19.22
C PRO A 16 11.96 6.72 -20.69
N GLU A 17 13.02 6.25 -21.32
CA GLU A 17 13.06 5.80 -22.71
C GLU A 17 12.61 4.33 -22.90
N ALA A 18 12.48 3.56 -21.82
CA ALA A 18 12.13 2.17 -21.90
C ALA A 18 10.65 2.01 -22.28
N ARG A 19 10.41 1.46 -23.47
CA ARG A 19 9.05 1.15 -23.92
C ARG A 19 8.49 -0.02 -23.13
N LEU A 20 7.42 0.21 -22.37
CA LEU A 20 6.64 -0.84 -21.75
C LEU A 20 6.04 -1.74 -22.85
N SER A 21 6.42 -3.02 -22.84
CA SER A 21 5.82 -4.03 -23.71
C SER A 21 4.93 -4.98 -22.90
N PRO A 22 3.93 -5.63 -23.52
CA PRO A 22 3.12 -6.65 -22.85
C PRO A 22 3.97 -7.77 -22.23
N GLY A 23 5.08 -8.14 -22.88
CA GLY A 23 6.03 -9.13 -22.37
C GLY A 23 6.73 -8.66 -21.09
N MET A 24 7.19 -7.41 -21.05
CA MET A 24 7.80 -6.82 -19.85
C MET A 24 6.81 -6.76 -18.68
N VAL A 25 5.57 -6.31 -18.91
CA VAL A 25 4.53 -6.28 -17.87
C VAL A 25 4.21 -7.69 -17.36
N THR A 26 4.18 -8.68 -18.25
CA THR A 26 3.96 -10.09 -17.88
C THR A 26 5.07 -10.59 -16.95
N GLU A 27 6.33 -10.36 -17.30
CA GLU A 27 7.46 -10.77 -16.47
C GLU A 27 7.54 -10.00 -15.14
N ALA A 28 7.22 -8.70 -15.16
CA ALA A 28 7.08 -7.90 -13.93
C ALA A 28 6.04 -8.51 -12.98
N CYS A 29 4.85 -8.80 -13.48
CA CYS A 29 3.76 -9.41 -12.72
C CYS A 29 4.14 -10.80 -12.18
N LYS A 30 4.84 -11.62 -12.96
CA LYS A 30 5.37 -12.91 -12.48
C LYS A 30 6.40 -12.71 -11.37
N GLN A 31 7.29 -11.72 -11.51
CA GLN A 31 8.34 -11.46 -10.54
C GLN A 31 7.79 -10.97 -9.21
N ILE A 32 6.87 -9.99 -9.20
CA ILE A 32 6.27 -9.50 -7.94
C ILE A 32 5.44 -10.58 -7.23
N LYS A 33 4.80 -11.51 -7.97
CA LYS A 33 4.14 -12.68 -7.37
C LYS A 33 5.14 -13.63 -6.69
N ARG A 34 6.33 -13.85 -7.29
CA ARG A 34 7.40 -14.64 -6.66
C ARG A 34 7.96 -13.94 -5.42
N ASN A 35 8.22 -12.64 -5.51
CA ASN A 35 8.71 -11.83 -4.38
C ASN A 35 7.73 -11.88 -3.20
N ARG A 36 6.42 -11.81 -3.46
CA ARG A 36 5.40 -11.97 -2.41
C ARG A 36 5.55 -13.30 -1.67
N LEU A 37 5.74 -14.41 -2.38
CA LEU A 37 5.90 -15.73 -1.75
C LEU A 37 7.18 -15.83 -0.90
N GLN A 38 8.21 -15.09 -1.27
CA GLN A 38 9.51 -15.11 -0.60
C GLN A 38 9.61 -14.14 0.57
N TYR A 39 9.00 -12.96 0.48
CA TYR A 39 9.22 -11.85 1.42
C TYR A 39 7.97 -11.42 2.18
N ALA A 40 6.77 -11.51 1.58
CA ALA A 40 5.54 -11.00 2.18
C ALA A 40 4.77 -12.08 2.97
N ARG A 41 5.00 -13.35 2.66
CA ARG A 41 4.24 -14.47 3.26
C ARG A 41 4.49 -14.64 4.76
N GLU A 42 5.65 -14.21 5.25
CA GLU A 42 6.04 -14.35 6.67
C GLU A 42 5.70 -13.13 7.51
N ILE A 43 5.19 -12.05 6.89
CA ILE A 43 4.83 -10.82 7.59
C ILE A 43 3.39 -10.97 8.07
N THR A 44 3.17 -10.83 9.38
CA THR A 44 1.81 -10.90 9.95
C THR A 44 1.01 -9.64 9.64
N ALA A 45 -0.31 -9.72 9.77
CA ALA A 45 -1.18 -8.55 9.67
C ALA A 45 -0.78 -7.47 10.68
N GLU A 46 -0.45 -7.87 11.91
CA GLU A 46 0.03 -6.97 12.97
C GLU A 46 1.30 -6.20 12.57
N GLN A 47 2.32 -6.92 12.08
CA GLN A 47 3.57 -6.30 11.61
C GLN A 47 3.31 -5.34 10.45
N THR A 48 2.42 -5.74 9.54
CA THR A 48 2.03 -4.93 8.39
C THR A 48 1.34 -3.63 8.83
N ILE A 49 0.40 -3.72 9.77
CA ILE A 49 -0.31 -2.59 10.36
C ILE A 49 0.67 -1.62 11.01
N SER A 50 1.58 -2.12 11.84
CA SER A 50 2.54 -1.28 12.54
C SER A 50 3.50 -0.57 11.57
N VAL A 51 3.97 -1.24 10.52
CA VAL A 51 4.79 -0.61 9.48
C VAL A 51 4.03 0.48 8.73
N LEU A 52 2.77 0.24 8.37
CA LEU A 52 1.94 1.21 7.65
C LEU A 52 1.60 2.43 8.52
N ALA A 53 1.27 2.23 9.79
CA ALA A 53 1.00 3.32 10.73
C ALA A 53 2.24 4.19 10.94
N ARG A 54 3.40 3.58 11.18
CA ARG A 54 4.69 4.30 11.30
C ARG A 54 5.06 5.03 10.01
N LEU A 55 4.78 4.44 8.84
CA LEU A 55 4.98 5.10 7.57
C LEU A 55 4.09 6.34 7.46
N ALA A 56 2.82 6.24 7.87
CA ALA A 56 1.89 7.37 7.87
C ALA A 56 2.30 8.49 8.84
N GLU A 57 2.83 8.15 10.01
CA GLU A 57 3.44 9.12 10.93
C GLU A 57 4.62 9.85 10.26
N ASN A 58 5.54 9.12 9.63
CA ASN A 58 6.65 9.72 8.90
C ASN A 58 6.17 10.67 7.80
N TRP A 59 5.08 10.36 7.09
CA TRP A 59 4.53 11.25 6.07
C TRP A 59 3.96 12.56 6.61
N GLN A 60 3.66 12.64 7.91
CA GLN A 60 3.26 13.88 8.59
C GLN A 60 4.47 14.70 9.09
N ASP A 61 5.67 14.12 9.12
CA ASP A 61 6.91 14.82 9.49
C ASP A 61 7.48 15.60 8.30
N ASP A 62 7.59 16.92 8.45
CA ASP A 62 8.18 17.84 7.47
C ASP A 62 9.64 17.52 7.14
N LEU A 63 10.36 16.78 8.01
CA LEU A 63 11.72 16.35 7.77
C LEU A 63 11.82 15.08 6.93
N PHE A 64 10.73 14.33 6.76
CA PHE A 64 10.73 13.06 6.04
C PHE A 64 11.13 13.24 4.56
N PRO A 65 12.17 12.53 4.07
CA PRO A 65 12.70 12.77 2.72
C PRO A 65 11.69 12.59 1.60
N PHE A 66 10.80 11.60 1.70
CA PHE A 66 9.77 11.33 0.70
C PHE A 66 8.68 12.41 0.69
N ARG A 67 8.33 12.96 1.85
CA ARG A 67 7.42 14.12 1.95
C ARG A 67 8.03 15.33 1.25
N LYS A 68 9.30 15.65 1.54
CA LYS A 68 10.02 16.73 0.86
C LYS A 68 10.07 16.53 -0.65
N LEU A 69 10.25 15.29 -1.11
CA LEU A 69 10.25 14.98 -2.54
C LEU A 69 8.86 15.21 -3.15
N ALA A 70 7.80 14.72 -2.52
CA ALA A 70 6.42 14.91 -2.99
C ALA A 70 6.03 16.40 -3.04
N LEU A 71 6.42 17.19 -2.04
CA LEU A 71 6.12 18.63 -1.97
C LEU A 71 6.93 19.49 -2.94
N ARG A 72 7.95 18.93 -3.61
CA ARG A 72 8.65 19.60 -4.73
C ARG A 72 7.91 19.48 -6.05
N ALA A 73 6.88 18.63 -6.13
CA ALA A 73 6.12 18.47 -7.36
C ALA A 73 5.42 19.79 -7.72
N GLU A 74 5.47 20.14 -9.01
CA GLU A 74 4.88 21.37 -9.50
C GLU A 74 3.35 21.29 -9.52
N GLN A 75 2.68 22.42 -9.32
CA GLN A 75 1.22 22.50 -9.43
C GLN A 75 0.74 22.10 -10.83
N ALA A 76 1.52 22.37 -11.88
CA ALA A 76 1.19 21.97 -13.24
C ALA A 76 1.09 20.43 -13.40
N THR A 77 1.87 19.68 -12.62
CA THR A 77 1.86 18.20 -12.62
C THR A 77 0.75 17.65 -11.73
N THR A 78 0.61 18.19 -10.52
CA THR A 78 -0.28 17.62 -9.50
C THR A 78 -1.71 18.15 -9.56
N GLY A 79 -1.90 19.34 -10.14
CA GLY A 79 -3.16 20.10 -10.07
C GLY A 79 -3.40 20.81 -8.74
N PHE A 80 -2.51 20.66 -7.74
CA PHE A 80 -2.68 21.22 -6.39
C PHE A 80 -1.67 22.32 -6.09
N SER A 81 -2.09 23.35 -5.35
CA SER A 81 -1.12 24.27 -4.75
C SER A 81 -0.24 23.55 -3.72
N PRO A 82 1.00 24.00 -3.46
CA PRO A 82 1.86 23.39 -2.45
C PRO A 82 1.18 23.25 -1.08
N GLN A 83 0.40 24.26 -0.67
CA GLN A 83 -0.34 24.25 0.60
C GLN A 83 -1.48 23.22 0.60
N SER A 84 -2.18 23.08 -0.53
CA SER A 84 -3.26 22.08 -0.67
C SER A 84 -2.70 20.67 -0.66
N LEU A 85 -1.56 20.45 -1.32
CA LEU A 85 -0.87 19.17 -1.32
C LEU A 85 -0.38 18.79 0.07
N ALA A 86 0.31 19.69 0.77
CA ALA A 86 0.78 19.45 2.14
C ALA A 86 -0.37 19.12 3.09
N LYS A 87 -1.42 19.95 3.10
CA LYS A 87 -2.62 19.71 3.91
C LYS A 87 -3.31 18.39 3.54
N GLY A 88 -3.36 18.05 2.26
CA GLY A 88 -3.92 16.79 1.77
C GLY A 88 -3.16 15.58 2.30
N LEU A 89 -1.82 15.63 2.29
CA LEU A 89 -0.97 14.59 2.86
C LEU A 89 -1.22 14.46 4.37
N ASP A 90 -1.27 15.57 5.10
CA ASP A 90 -1.51 15.56 6.55
C ASP A 90 -2.87 14.95 6.90
N VAL A 91 -3.93 15.36 6.19
CA VAL A 91 -5.28 14.83 6.39
C VAL A 91 -5.39 13.36 6.02
N PHE A 92 -4.72 12.93 4.94
CA PHE A 92 -4.77 11.53 4.51
C PHE A 92 -4.01 10.63 5.49
N PHE A 93 -2.74 10.93 5.74
CA PHE A 93 -1.89 10.09 6.58
C PHE A 93 -2.23 10.18 8.07
N GLY A 94 -2.75 11.32 8.54
CA GLY A 94 -3.25 11.45 9.92
C GLY A 94 -4.45 10.54 10.25
N ARG A 95 -5.08 9.94 9.24
CA ARG A 95 -6.15 8.95 9.42
C ARG A 95 -5.68 7.50 9.38
N ILE A 96 -4.40 7.25 9.08
CA ILE A 96 -3.82 5.92 8.98
C ILE A 96 -3.04 5.66 10.26
N THR A 97 -3.73 5.09 11.24
CA THR A 97 -3.20 4.66 12.54
C THR A 97 -3.39 3.16 12.74
N GLU A 98 -2.66 2.55 13.67
CA GLU A 98 -2.86 1.12 14.03
C GLU A 98 -4.34 0.85 14.34
N ASP A 99 -4.95 1.66 15.22
CA ASP A 99 -6.38 1.58 15.55
C ASP A 99 -7.29 1.67 14.33
N SER A 100 -7.06 2.62 13.43
CA SER A 100 -7.88 2.78 12.22
C SER A 100 -7.79 1.57 11.29
N LEU A 101 -6.60 0.96 11.19
CA LEU A 101 -6.35 -0.17 10.31
C LEU A 101 -6.95 -1.45 10.91
N HIS A 102 -6.81 -1.67 12.22
CA HIS A 102 -7.51 -2.75 12.92
C HIS A 102 -9.03 -2.63 12.76
N ASN A 103 -9.58 -1.43 12.95
CA ASN A 103 -11.00 -1.17 12.80
C ASN A 103 -11.47 -1.42 11.36
N LEU A 104 -10.68 -1.01 10.36
CA LEU A 104 -10.98 -1.28 8.95
C LEU A 104 -11.07 -2.79 8.68
N ILE A 105 -10.06 -3.56 9.14
CA ILE A 105 -10.04 -5.01 8.92
C ILE A 105 -11.19 -5.69 9.68
N ALA A 106 -11.44 -5.30 10.92
CA ALA A 106 -12.56 -5.84 11.70
C ALA A 106 -13.93 -5.47 11.10
N GLN A 107 -14.07 -4.30 10.50
CA GLN A 107 -15.30 -3.89 9.82
C GLN A 107 -15.57 -4.74 8.58
N ASP A 108 -14.54 -4.97 7.75
CA ASP A 108 -14.69 -5.69 6.48
C ASP A 108 -14.69 -7.20 6.66
N LEU A 109 -13.93 -7.71 7.64
CA LEU A 109 -13.68 -9.14 7.85
C LEU A 109 -14.24 -9.65 9.18
N GLY A 110 -14.81 -8.83 10.06
CA GLY A 110 -15.37 -9.24 11.36
C GLY A 110 -14.35 -9.38 12.52
N ASP A 111 -13.09 -9.75 12.24
CA ASP A 111 -12.01 -9.77 13.24
C ASP A 111 -10.68 -9.44 12.55
N SER A 112 -9.85 -8.59 13.16
CA SER A 112 -8.59 -8.12 12.59
C SER A 112 -7.55 -9.23 12.39
N ARG A 113 -7.68 -10.34 13.11
CA ARG A 113 -6.76 -11.49 13.06
C ARG A 113 -7.12 -12.49 11.95
N ARG A 114 -8.22 -12.30 11.23
CA ARG A 114 -8.64 -13.22 10.15
C ARG A 114 -7.64 -13.33 9.00
N LEU A 115 -6.67 -12.42 8.90
CA LEU A 115 -5.65 -12.42 7.85
C LEU A 115 -4.46 -13.35 8.15
N ASP A 116 -4.28 -13.77 9.41
CA ASP A 116 -3.12 -14.57 9.82
C ASP A 116 -3.47 -16.05 10.00
N GLU A 117 -4.61 -16.35 10.63
CA GLU A 117 -5.00 -17.73 10.96
C GLU A 117 -6.52 -17.95 10.94
N PRO A 118 -6.98 -19.22 10.80
CA PRO A 118 -8.39 -19.56 10.95
C PRO A 118 -8.86 -19.26 12.37
N LEU A 119 -9.82 -18.35 12.50
CA LEU A 119 -10.37 -17.92 13.79
C LEU A 119 -11.89 -17.86 13.73
N GLY A 120 -12.55 -18.31 14.79
CA GLY A 120 -13.99 -18.11 14.98
C GLY A 120 -14.25 -16.94 15.94
N THR A 121 -15.23 -16.09 15.64
CA THR A 121 -15.82 -15.17 16.63
C THR A 121 -16.54 -15.96 17.75
N PRO A 122 -16.93 -15.33 18.87
CA PRO A 122 -17.70 -16.03 19.92
C PRO A 122 -18.95 -16.76 19.38
N GLU A 123 -19.67 -16.15 18.44
CA GLU A 123 -20.85 -16.71 17.80
C GLU A 123 -20.49 -17.91 16.91
N GLU A 124 -19.41 -17.80 16.13
CA GLU A 124 -18.95 -18.88 15.24
C GLU A 124 -18.42 -20.08 16.01
N ARG A 125 -17.71 -19.84 17.12
CA ARG A 125 -17.20 -20.92 17.99
C ARG A 125 -18.32 -21.74 18.61
N ALA A 126 -19.45 -21.11 18.96
CA ALA A 126 -20.62 -21.82 19.47
C ALA A 126 -21.19 -22.83 18.47
N GLU A 127 -20.93 -22.61 17.17
CA GLU A 127 -21.34 -23.49 16.07
C GLU A 127 -20.19 -24.33 15.50
N ASN A 128 -19.03 -24.38 16.16
CA ASN A 128 -17.81 -25.03 15.68
C ASN A 128 -17.35 -24.52 14.29
N ARG A 129 -17.54 -23.23 14.01
CA ARG A 129 -17.09 -22.58 12.77
C ARG A 129 -15.83 -21.75 13.01
N THR A 130 -14.97 -21.72 11.99
CA THR A 130 -13.81 -20.82 11.91
C THR A 130 -13.75 -20.21 10.51
N ALA A 131 -13.17 -19.03 10.39
CA ALA A 131 -13.01 -18.33 9.13
C ALA A 131 -11.59 -17.73 9.03
N MET A 132 -11.10 -17.63 7.80
CA MET A 132 -9.84 -16.98 7.46
C MET A 132 -10.04 -16.21 6.16
N ALA A 133 -9.47 -15.02 6.09
CA ALA A 133 -9.45 -14.21 4.88
C ALA A 133 -8.13 -14.42 4.14
N CYS A 134 -8.21 -14.58 2.82
CA CYS A 134 -7.06 -14.73 1.94
C CYS A 134 -7.06 -13.62 0.90
N GLY A 135 -6.02 -12.81 0.89
CA GLY A 135 -5.83 -11.81 -0.16
C GLY A 135 -5.52 -12.44 -1.53
N PRO A 136 -5.78 -11.71 -2.63
CA PRO A 136 -5.39 -12.16 -3.96
C PRO A 136 -3.86 -12.21 -4.11
N ASN A 137 -3.38 -13.04 -5.04
CA ASN A 137 -1.95 -13.15 -5.31
C ASN A 137 -1.34 -11.87 -5.93
N LEU A 138 -2.14 -11.09 -6.66
CA LEU A 138 -1.74 -9.86 -7.33
C LEU A 138 -2.94 -8.93 -7.48
N ILE A 139 -2.75 -7.65 -7.19
CA ILE A 139 -3.68 -6.56 -7.51
C ILE A 139 -3.02 -5.66 -8.56
N GLY A 140 -3.78 -5.30 -9.60
CA GLY A 140 -3.39 -4.31 -10.59
C GLY A 140 -4.13 -3.01 -10.35
N HIS A 141 -3.40 -1.90 -10.24
CA HIS A 141 -3.95 -0.56 -10.02
C HIS A 141 -3.71 0.29 -11.26
N ILE A 142 -4.75 0.94 -11.76
CA ILE A 142 -4.66 1.96 -12.80
C ILE A 142 -5.12 3.27 -12.16
N THR A 143 -4.20 4.20 -11.94
CA THR A 143 -4.49 5.41 -11.15
C THR A 143 -4.93 6.57 -12.05
N ALA A 144 -5.81 7.42 -11.53
CA ALA A 144 -6.07 8.74 -12.09
C ALA A 144 -4.95 9.72 -11.68
N GLY A 145 -4.66 10.73 -12.51
CA GLY A 145 -3.52 11.63 -12.27
C GLY A 145 -3.73 12.69 -11.20
N ASN A 146 -4.98 13.04 -10.92
CA ASN A 146 -5.34 14.14 -10.02
C ASN A 146 -6.07 13.68 -8.75
N LEU A 147 -6.23 12.37 -8.52
CA LEU A 147 -6.96 11.82 -7.38
C LEU A 147 -6.10 10.77 -6.64
N PRO A 148 -5.14 11.21 -5.82
CA PRO A 148 -4.17 10.29 -5.20
C PRO A 148 -4.78 9.47 -4.06
N CYS A 149 -5.73 10.01 -3.27
CA CYS A 149 -6.21 9.35 -2.06
C CYS A 149 -6.83 7.96 -2.30
N PRO A 150 -7.72 7.75 -3.30
CA PRO A 150 -8.25 6.42 -3.57
C PRO A 150 -7.17 5.41 -4.03
N ALA A 151 -6.20 5.87 -4.82
CA ALA A 151 -5.07 5.03 -5.23
C ALA A 151 -4.21 4.63 -4.04
N LEU A 152 -3.85 5.58 -3.17
CA LEU A 152 -3.07 5.31 -1.95
C LEU A 152 -3.81 4.35 -1.00
N MET A 153 -5.11 4.56 -0.78
CA MET A 153 -5.89 3.67 0.08
C MET A 153 -5.98 2.25 -0.50
N SER A 154 -6.17 2.14 -1.82
CA SER A 154 -6.16 0.84 -2.50
C SER A 154 -4.81 0.12 -2.36
N LEU A 155 -3.70 0.88 -2.42
CA LEU A 155 -2.37 0.33 -2.20
C LEU A 155 -2.18 -0.16 -0.75
N ILE A 156 -2.62 0.63 0.22
CA ILE A 156 -2.60 0.25 1.65
C ILE A 156 -3.38 -1.05 1.86
N GLN A 157 -4.60 -1.15 1.34
CA GLN A 157 -5.42 -2.36 1.44
C GLN A 157 -4.74 -3.57 0.79
N GLY A 158 -4.10 -3.39 -0.36
CA GLY A 158 -3.35 -4.47 -1.00
C GLY A 158 -2.17 -4.96 -0.17
N VAL A 159 -1.47 -4.06 0.55
CA VAL A 159 -0.43 -4.45 1.51
C VAL A 159 -1.04 -5.20 2.70
N LEU A 160 -2.15 -4.70 3.28
CA LEU A 160 -2.82 -5.33 4.43
C LEU A 160 -3.21 -6.79 4.15
N VAL A 161 -3.72 -7.10 2.95
CA VAL A 161 -4.10 -8.47 2.57
C VAL A 161 -2.92 -9.28 2.02
N GLY A 162 -1.70 -8.75 2.14
CA GLY A 162 -0.47 -9.40 1.71
C GLY A 162 -0.40 -9.66 0.20
N ALA A 163 -1.04 -8.85 -0.63
CA ALA A 163 -1.03 -9.01 -2.09
C ALA A 163 0.23 -8.41 -2.73
N ALA A 164 0.71 -9.03 -3.82
CA ALA A 164 1.62 -8.33 -4.73
C ALA A 164 0.85 -7.21 -5.43
N GLN A 165 1.51 -6.11 -5.78
CA GLN A 165 0.84 -4.95 -6.38
C GLN A 165 1.59 -4.46 -7.62
N PHE A 166 0.87 -4.30 -8.73
CA PHE A 166 1.35 -3.65 -9.95
C PHE A 166 0.59 -2.33 -10.13
N VAL A 167 1.31 -1.22 -10.27
CA VAL A 167 0.71 0.12 -10.32
C VAL A 167 1.08 0.79 -11.63
N LYS A 168 0.07 1.17 -12.41
CA LYS A 168 0.22 2.09 -13.53
C LYS A 168 -0.17 3.48 -13.05
N CYS A 169 0.81 4.36 -12.89
CA CYS A 169 0.61 5.76 -12.58
C CYS A 169 0.03 6.52 -13.78
N ALA A 170 -0.69 7.60 -13.55
CA ALA A 170 -1.07 8.52 -14.62
C ALA A 170 0.18 9.17 -15.25
N GLU A 171 0.05 9.57 -16.51
CA GLU A 171 1.08 10.37 -17.20
C GLU A 171 1.03 11.83 -16.75
#